data_AF-A0A352TBL9-F1
#
_entry.id   AF-A0A352TBL9-F1
#
_cell.length_a   1.000
_cell.length_b   1.000
_cell.length_c   1.000
_cell.angle_alpha   90.00
_cell.angle_beta   90.00
_cell.angle_gamma   90.00
#
_symmetry.space_group_name_H-M   'P 1'
#
loop_
_entity.id
_entity.type
_entity.pdbx_description
1 polymer ?
#
loop_
_entity_poly.entity_id
_entity_poly.type
_entity_poly.pdbx_seq_one_letter_code
_entity_poly.pdbx_strand_id
1 'polypeptide(L)'
;MKKFHAIVFLLICSLASLSAESVKHYTNKAKGYDGWVTVEVIGNTAEAEVEGHEELFFSYLKEIYCSNFQEVEEVEELDDETQWLVNKAISDAKGKKGDIILLLCSDQEEPEEGIFVMAIITSSSKDYLWYAYYVDEESVNSSF
;
A
#
# COMPACT_ATOMS: atom_id res chain seq x y z
N MET A 1 20.81 -18.29 -15.49
CA MET A 1 20.46 -17.10 -16.30
C MET A 1 19.57 -16.24 -15.42
N LYS A 2 20.07 -15.11 -14.95
CA LYS A 2 19.39 -14.21 -14.00
C LYS A 2 18.71 -13.10 -14.78
N LYS A 3 17.45 -13.29 -15.14
CA LYS A 3 16.55 -12.27 -15.68
C LYS A 3 15.18 -12.76 -15.27
N PHE A 4 14.49 -12.06 -14.38
CA PHE A 4 13.02 -12.05 -14.20
C PHE A 4 12.55 -11.34 -12.90
N HIS A 5 13.44 -10.82 -12.04
CA HIS A 5 13.05 -10.01 -10.86
C HIS A 5 12.58 -8.58 -11.19
N ALA A 6 12.30 -8.26 -12.47
CA ALA A 6 12.14 -6.89 -12.95
C ALA A 6 10.69 -6.49 -13.27
N ILE A 7 9.71 -7.38 -13.05
CA ILE A 7 8.34 -7.19 -13.57
C ILE A 7 7.33 -6.88 -12.46
N VAL A 8 7.45 -7.48 -11.27
CA VAL A 8 6.83 -6.92 -10.04
C VAL A 8 7.41 -5.52 -9.76
N PHE A 9 8.68 -5.31 -10.15
CA PHE A 9 9.38 -4.02 -10.12
C PHE A 9 8.71 -2.92 -10.97
N LEU A 10 7.84 -3.24 -11.95
CA LEU A 10 7.25 -2.26 -12.89
C LEU A 10 5.92 -1.65 -12.44
N LEU A 11 5.15 -2.33 -11.59
CA LEU A 11 4.06 -1.69 -10.83
C LEU A 11 4.64 -0.98 -9.59
N ILE A 12 5.81 -1.46 -9.12
CA ILE A 12 6.79 -0.75 -8.30
C ILE A 12 7.55 0.33 -9.09
N CYS A 13 7.33 0.57 -10.39
CA CYS A 13 8.10 1.61 -11.12
C CYS A 13 7.51 3.02 -11.02
N SER A 14 6.26 3.21 -10.60
CA SER A 14 5.88 4.51 -10.01
C SER A 14 6.56 4.70 -8.65
N LEU A 15 6.84 3.57 -7.96
CA LEU A 15 7.69 3.50 -6.78
C LEU A 15 9.21 3.41 -7.13
N ALA A 16 9.67 3.54 -8.39
CA ALA A 16 11.10 3.38 -8.74
C ALA A 16 11.98 4.57 -8.30
N SER A 17 11.38 5.55 -7.62
CA SER A 17 12.10 6.57 -6.85
C SER A 17 12.20 6.23 -5.35
N LEU A 18 11.62 5.12 -4.88
CA LEU A 18 11.69 4.72 -3.48
C LEU A 18 13.11 4.34 -3.11
N SER A 19 13.68 5.12 -2.22
CA SER A 19 14.90 4.78 -1.52
C SER A 19 14.66 3.57 -0.61
N ALA A 20 15.72 2.87 -0.22
CA ALA A 20 15.68 1.83 0.82
C ALA A 20 15.08 2.31 2.17
N GLU A 21 14.83 3.62 2.35
CA GLU A 21 14.18 4.18 3.53
C GLU A 21 12.65 3.95 3.56
N SER A 22 12.07 3.52 2.45
CA SER A 22 10.63 3.31 2.29
C SER A 22 10.14 1.93 2.77
N VAL A 23 11.04 0.94 2.82
CA VAL A 23 10.77 -0.39 3.36
C VAL A 23 11.16 -0.41 4.83
N LYS A 24 10.23 -0.82 5.69
CA LYS A 24 10.43 -0.85 7.14
C LYS A 24 9.97 -2.16 7.76
N HIS A 25 10.79 -2.66 8.66
CA HIS A 25 10.48 -3.83 9.48
C HIS A 25 9.83 -3.41 10.80
N TYR A 26 8.72 -4.05 11.15
CA TYR A 26 8.01 -3.80 12.41
C TYR A 26 7.79 -5.09 13.17
N THR A 27 8.07 -5.04 14.49
CA THR A 27 7.81 -6.18 15.38
C THR A 27 6.97 -5.79 16.59
N ASN A 28 6.03 -6.67 16.97
CA ASN A 28 5.27 -6.60 18.23
C ASN A 28 5.39 -7.91 18.99
N LYS A 29 6.47 -8.05 19.77
CA LYS A 29 6.76 -9.27 20.53
C LYS A 29 5.64 -9.73 21.47
N ALA A 30 4.82 -8.81 21.97
CA ALA A 30 3.73 -9.15 22.89
C ALA A 30 2.54 -9.82 22.18
N LYS A 31 2.33 -9.47 20.91
CA LYS A 31 1.25 -10.02 20.07
C LYS A 31 1.74 -11.09 19.09
N GLY A 32 3.06 -11.23 18.93
CA GLY A 32 3.65 -12.15 17.96
C GLY A 32 3.74 -11.61 16.54
N TYR A 33 3.44 -10.32 16.32
CA TYR A 33 3.45 -9.74 14.97
C TYR A 33 4.85 -9.40 14.51
N ASP A 34 5.12 -9.66 13.23
CA ASP A 34 6.42 -9.51 12.59
C ASP A 34 6.22 -9.35 11.07
N GLY A 35 6.55 -8.18 10.52
CA GLY A 35 6.34 -7.95 9.09
C GLY A 35 7.05 -6.73 8.54
N TRP A 36 7.15 -6.71 7.22
CA TRP A 36 7.75 -5.66 6.41
C TRP A 36 6.67 -4.85 5.73
N VAL A 37 6.85 -3.54 5.68
CA VAL A 37 5.93 -2.65 4.98
C VAL A 37 6.72 -1.69 4.10
N THR A 38 6.42 -1.70 2.81
CA THR A 38 6.79 -0.64 1.88
C THR A 38 5.76 0.46 1.98
N VAL A 39 6.19 1.71 2.13
CA VAL A 39 5.30 2.87 2.28
C VAL A 39 5.63 3.95 1.28
N GLU A 40 4.60 4.46 0.60
CA GLU A 40 4.70 5.61 -0.28
C GLU A 40 3.58 6.61 -0.02
N VAL A 41 3.94 7.89 0.14
CA VAL A 41 2.97 8.99 0.18
C VAL A 41 2.94 9.61 -1.21
N ILE A 42 1.84 9.41 -1.94
CA ILE A 42 1.73 9.80 -3.36
C ILE A 42 1.12 11.20 -3.57
N GLY A 43 0.65 11.83 -2.50
CA GLY A 43 0.12 13.19 -2.53
C GLY A 43 -0.86 13.47 -1.40
N ASN A 44 -1.59 14.57 -1.53
CA ASN A 44 -2.61 14.98 -0.58
C ASN A 44 -3.90 15.42 -1.30
N THR A 45 -5.07 15.13 -0.72
CA THR A 45 -6.39 15.46 -1.31
C THR A 45 -6.59 16.96 -1.52
N ALA A 46 -5.96 17.81 -0.71
CA ALA A 46 -5.99 19.25 -0.92
C ALA A 46 -5.23 19.66 -2.20
N GLU A 47 -4.10 19.01 -2.48
CA GLU A 47 -3.29 19.26 -3.69
C GLU A 47 -3.97 18.74 -4.96
N ALA A 48 -4.75 17.67 -4.82
CA ALA A 48 -5.57 17.10 -5.88
C ALA A 48 -6.94 17.80 -6.05
N GLU A 49 -7.22 18.87 -5.27
CA GLU A 49 -8.50 19.61 -5.28
C GLU A 49 -9.75 18.73 -5.00
N VAL A 50 -9.59 17.70 -4.17
CA VAL A 50 -10.64 16.71 -3.81
C VAL A 50 -10.89 16.60 -2.29
N GLU A 51 -10.43 17.56 -1.49
CA GLU A 51 -10.75 17.62 -0.06
C GLU A 51 -12.27 17.70 0.17
N GLY A 52 -12.80 16.86 1.06
CA GLY A 52 -14.25 16.71 1.29
C GLY A 52 -14.97 15.79 0.29
N HIS A 53 -14.26 15.25 -0.70
CA HIS A 53 -14.76 14.30 -1.69
C HIS A 53 -13.97 12.97 -1.64
N GLU A 54 -13.40 12.64 -0.48
CA GLU A 54 -12.47 11.53 -0.31
C GLU A 54 -13.06 10.20 -0.77
N GLU A 55 -14.30 9.87 -0.43
CA GLU A 55 -14.94 8.60 -0.82
C GLU A 55 -15.08 8.46 -2.35
N LEU A 56 -15.50 9.53 -3.02
CA LEU A 56 -15.65 9.53 -4.48
C LEU A 56 -14.28 9.44 -5.16
N PHE A 57 -13.31 10.23 -4.69
CA PHE A 57 -11.94 10.16 -5.19
C PHE A 57 -11.32 8.78 -4.96
N PHE A 58 -11.59 8.17 -3.82
CA PHE A 58 -11.12 6.83 -3.48
C PHE A 58 -11.68 5.77 -4.43
N SER A 59 -12.93 5.91 -4.88
CA SER A 59 -13.51 5.02 -5.89
C SER A 59 -12.78 5.11 -7.24
N TYR A 60 -12.33 6.30 -7.65
CA TYR A 60 -11.52 6.48 -8.86
C TYR A 60 -10.12 5.90 -8.71
N LEU A 61 -9.48 6.09 -7.55
CA LEU A 61 -8.19 5.46 -7.26
C LEU A 61 -8.30 3.94 -7.32
N LYS A 62 -9.36 3.35 -6.74
CA LYS A 62 -9.65 1.92 -6.84
C LYS A 62 -9.70 1.48 -8.31
N GLU A 63 -10.48 2.17 -9.15
CA GLU A 63 -10.57 1.82 -10.57
C GLU A 63 -9.21 1.91 -11.29
N ILE A 64 -8.45 2.98 -11.08
CA ILE A 64 -7.13 3.17 -11.69
C ILE A 64 -6.16 2.06 -11.28
N TYR A 65 -6.01 1.82 -9.97
CA TYR A 65 -5.05 0.84 -9.48
C TYR A 65 -5.49 -0.58 -9.82
N CYS A 66 -6.76 -0.95 -9.60
CA CYS A 66 -7.27 -2.28 -9.95
C CYS A 66 -7.20 -2.58 -11.45
N SER A 67 -7.34 -1.58 -12.33
CA SER A 67 -7.23 -1.78 -13.78
C SER A 67 -5.85 -2.28 -14.24
N ASN A 68 -4.82 -2.12 -13.41
CA ASN A 68 -3.46 -2.59 -13.70
C ASN A 68 -3.22 -4.05 -13.31
N PHE A 69 -4.18 -4.71 -12.66
CA PHE A 69 -4.06 -6.10 -12.24
C PHE A 69 -4.99 -7.01 -13.06
N GLN A 70 -4.51 -8.20 -13.42
CA GLN A 70 -5.30 -9.16 -14.22
C GLN A 70 -6.31 -9.92 -13.37
N GLU A 71 -5.93 -10.28 -12.14
CA GLU A 71 -6.77 -10.97 -11.17
C GLU A 71 -6.37 -10.43 -9.79
N VAL A 72 -7.26 -9.68 -9.13
CA VAL A 72 -7.05 -9.19 -7.75
C VAL A 72 -8.08 -9.81 -6.83
N GLU A 73 -7.60 -10.44 -5.77
CA GLU A 73 -8.44 -10.86 -4.66
C GLU A 73 -8.62 -9.67 -3.71
N GLU A 74 -9.83 -9.10 -3.70
CA GLU A 74 -10.19 -8.03 -2.77
C GLU A 74 -10.13 -8.55 -1.33
N VAL A 75 -9.49 -7.77 -0.45
CA VAL A 75 -9.41 -8.06 0.98
C VAL A 75 -10.49 -7.26 1.68
N GLU A 76 -11.59 -7.94 2.05
CA GLU A 76 -12.73 -7.32 2.72
C GLU A 76 -12.42 -6.91 4.16
N GLU A 77 -11.53 -7.64 4.83
CA GLU A 77 -11.10 -7.38 6.21
C GLU A 77 -9.61 -7.66 6.36
N LEU A 78 -8.87 -6.70 6.93
CA LEU A 78 -7.47 -6.91 7.31
C LEU A 78 -7.42 -7.73 8.60
N ASP A 79 -6.58 -8.76 8.63
CA ASP A 79 -6.28 -9.44 9.88
C ASP A 79 -5.61 -8.47 10.90
N ASP A 80 -5.61 -8.85 12.18
CA ASP A 80 -5.09 -8.01 13.25
C ASP A 80 -3.61 -7.60 13.09
N GLU A 81 -2.80 -8.46 12.47
CA GLU A 81 -1.37 -8.24 12.24
C GLU A 81 -1.16 -7.25 11.11
N THR A 82 -1.80 -7.47 9.96
CA THR A 82 -1.78 -6.58 8.80
C THR A 82 -2.34 -5.21 9.18
N GLN A 83 -3.47 -5.17 9.88
CA GLN A 83 -4.05 -3.93 10.38
C GLN A 83 -3.10 -3.20 11.36
N TRP A 84 -2.33 -3.93 12.16
CA TRP A 84 -1.31 -3.35 13.03
C TRP A 84 -0.12 -2.80 12.25
N LEU A 85 0.36 -3.52 11.23
CA LEU A 85 1.44 -3.10 10.33
C LEU A 85 1.08 -1.80 9.61
N VAL A 86 -0.11 -1.72 9.01
CA VAL A 86 -0.62 -0.51 8.33
C VAL A 86 -0.63 0.69 9.29
N ASN A 87 -1.19 0.52 10.49
CA ASN A 87 -1.25 1.59 11.49
C ASN A 87 0.15 2.08 11.91
N LYS A 88 1.12 1.16 12.05
CA LYS A 88 2.50 1.51 12.37
C LYS A 88 3.17 2.27 11.25
N ALA A 89 3.03 1.76 10.03
CA ALA A 89 3.59 2.37 8.84
C ALA A 89 3.06 3.79 8.61
N ILE A 90 1.75 4.02 8.68
CA ILE A 90 1.13 5.34 8.54
C ILE A 90 1.62 6.29 9.65
N SER A 91 1.68 5.81 10.90
CA SER A 91 2.17 6.61 12.03
C SER A 91 3.63 7.03 11.84
N ASP A 92 4.49 6.12 11.39
CA ASP A 92 5.92 6.38 11.18
C ASP A 92 6.19 7.26 9.96
N ALA A 93 5.33 7.18 8.94
CA ALA A 93 5.28 8.13 7.83
C ALA A 93 4.74 9.52 8.25
N LYS A 94 4.29 9.66 9.50
CA LYS A 94 3.65 10.88 10.04
C LYS A 94 2.43 11.30 9.20
N GLY A 95 1.64 10.33 8.76
CA GLY A 95 0.45 10.56 7.93
C GLY A 95 -0.48 11.60 8.55
N LYS A 96 -0.92 12.56 7.73
CA LYS A 96 -1.77 13.69 8.10
C LYS A 96 -3.05 13.66 7.29
N LYS A 97 -4.07 14.38 7.76
CA LYS A 97 -5.33 14.54 7.04
C LYS A 97 -5.09 14.89 5.56
N GLY A 98 -5.77 14.16 4.69
CA GLY A 98 -5.71 14.27 3.24
C GLY A 98 -4.59 13.46 2.59
N ASP A 99 -3.61 12.94 3.34
CA ASP A 99 -2.52 12.17 2.73
C ASP A 99 -3.07 10.92 2.06
N ILE A 100 -2.59 10.66 0.84
CA ILE A 100 -2.88 9.46 0.06
C ILE A 100 -1.64 8.58 0.16
N ILE A 101 -1.79 7.41 0.77
CA ILE A 101 -0.69 6.53 1.14
C ILE A 101 -0.92 5.16 0.49
N LEU A 102 0.10 4.64 -0.17
CA LEU A 102 0.17 3.28 -0.67
C LEU A 102 1.06 2.47 0.27
N LEU A 103 0.61 1.26 0.62
CA LEU A 103 1.36 0.33 1.45
C LEU A 103 1.38 -1.05 0.82
N LEU A 104 2.50 -1.77 0.96
CA LEU A 104 2.58 -3.21 0.71
C LEU A 104 3.07 -3.89 1.98
N CYS A 105 2.20 -4.67 2.62
CA CYS A 105 2.52 -5.46 3.81
C CYS A 105 2.91 -6.88 3.39
N SER A 106 4.05 -7.37 3.86
CA SER A 106 4.58 -8.70 3.53
C SER A 106 5.38 -9.28 4.71
N ASP A 107 5.60 -10.58 4.69
CA ASP A 107 6.53 -11.27 5.59
C ASP A 107 7.99 -11.22 5.10
N GLN A 108 8.22 -10.65 3.91
CA GLN A 108 9.52 -10.55 3.24
C GLN A 108 10.04 -9.10 3.12
N GLU A 109 11.36 -8.92 3.25
CA GLU A 109 12.03 -7.63 3.03
C GLU A 109 11.96 -7.18 1.55
N GLU A 110 12.11 -8.13 0.64
CA GLU A 110 11.93 -7.96 -0.81
C GLU A 110 10.69 -8.76 -1.22
N PRO A 111 9.48 -8.17 -1.17
CA PRO A 111 8.23 -8.91 -1.29
C PRO A 111 7.96 -9.37 -2.73
N GLU A 112 7.76 -10.68 -2.91
CA GLU A 112 7.18 -11.27 -4.12
C GLU A 112 5.64 -11.26 -4.09
N GLU A 113 5.06 -11.25 -2.88
CA GLU A 113 3.63 -11.21 -2.61
C GLU A 113 3.32 -10.42 -1.33
N GLY A 114 2.05 -10.03 -1.17
CA GLY A 114 1.58 -9.37 0.05
C GLY A 114 0.21 -8.72 -0.07
N ILE A 115 -0.15 -7.96 0.96
CA ILE A 115 -1.38 -7.16 0.98
C ILE A 115 -1.04 -5.73 0.56
N PHE A 116 -1.52 -5.36 -0.62
CA PHE A 116 -1.46 -3.97 -1.06
C PHE A 116 -2.63 -3.20 -0.44
N VAL A 117 -2.34 -2.03 0.13
CA VAL A 117 -3.32 -1.18 0.79
C VAL A 117 -3.20 0.24 0.24
N MET A 118 -4.32 0.77 -0.24
CA MET A 118 -4.49 2.20 -0.47
C MET A 118 -5.16 2.80 0.75
N ALA A 119 -4.66 3.93 1.24
CA ALA A 119 -5.25 4.65 2.35
C ALA A 119 -5.38 6.14 2.05
N ILE A 120 -6.51 6.75 2.44
CA ILE A 120 -6.68 8.21 2.52
C ILE A 120 -6.93 8.58 3.98
N ILE A 121 -6.03 9.37 4.55
CA ILE A 121 -6.15 9.82 5.93
C ILE A 121 -7.27 10.85 6.06
N THR A 122 -8.33 10.54 6.81
CA THR A 122 -9.52 11.43 6.91
C THR A 122 -9.44 12.41 8.07
N SER A 123 -8.76 12.04 9.15
CA SER A 123 -8.55 12.97 10.27
C SER A 123 -7.21 12.79 11.00
N SER A 124 -6.77 11.55 11.22
CA SER A 124 -5.56 11.23 11.97
C SER A 124 -4.92 9.94 11.45
N SER A 125 -3.70 9.62 11.87
CA SER A 125 -2.98 8.40 11.46
C SER A 125 -3.69 7.07 11.79
N LYS A 126 -4.83 7.11 12.49
CA LYS A 126 -5.68 5.95 12.81
C LYS A 126 -7.08 6.05 12.21
N ASP A 127 -7.41 7.17 11.58
CA ASP A 127 -8.73 7.44 11.00
C ASP A 127 -8.53 7.69 9.52
N TYR A 128 -8.73 6.64 8.72
CA TYR A 128 -8.47 6.64 7.29
C TYR A 128 -9.46 5.73 6.57
N LEU A 129 -9.78 6.08 5.32
CA LEU A 129 -10.40 5.16 4.37
C LEU A 129 -9.32 4.24 3.86
N TRP A 130 -9.64 2.97 3.65
CA TRP A 130 -8.72 2.03 3.02
C TRP A 130 -9.43 1.07 2.08
N TYR A 131 -8.64 0.52 1.17
CA TYR A 131 -9.00 -0.54 0.24
C TYR A 131 -7.77 -1.40 0.07
N ALA A 132 -7.96 -2.72 0.08
CA ALA A 132 -6.85 -3.64 -0.02
C ALA A 132 -7.17 -4.81 -0.92
N TYR A 133 -6.11 -5.41 -1.46
CA TYR A 133 -6.17 -6.63 -2.23
C TYR A 133 -4.86 -7.39 -2.06
N TYR A 134 -4.95 -8.71 -2.23
CA TYR A 134 -3.78 -9.55 -2.33
C TYR A 134 -3.09 -9.30 -3.67
N VAL A 135 -1.76 -9.24 -3.64
CA VAL A 135 -0.93 -9.16 -4.84
C VAL A 135 0.16 -10.23 -4.78
N ASP A 136 0.39 -10.86 -5.92
CA ASP A 136 1.50 -11.79 -6.17
C ASP A 136 2.11 -11.54 -7.57
N GLU A 137 3.06 -12.39 -7.97
CA GLU A 137 3.71 -12.30 -9.28
C GLU A 137 2.73 -12.43 -10.46
N GLU A 138 1.64 -13.17 -10.31
CA GLU A 138 0.66 -13.43 -11.38
C GLU A 138 -0.40 -12.33 -11.48
N SER A 139 -0.62 -11.60 -10.38
CA SER A 139 -1.60 -10.52 -10.28
C SER A 139 -1.28 -9.33 -11.20
N VAL A 140 -0.01 -9.12 -11.56
CA VAL A 140 0.47 -7.95 -12.31
C VAL A 140 0.33 -8.16 -13.82
N ASN A 141 -0.36 -7.25 -14.51
CA ASN A 141 -0.50 -7.31 -15.97
C ASN A 141 0.86 -7.09 -16.65
N SER A 142 1.45 -8.15 -17.20
CA SER A 142 2.79 -8.17 -17.83
C SER A 142 2.92 -7.35 -19.14
N SER A 143 1.92 -6.54 -19.48
CA SER A 143 1.79 -5.87 -20.79
C SER A 143 2.37 -4.45 -20.87
N PHE A 144 3.26 -4.06 -19.95
CA PHE A 144 3.97 -2.77 -19.98
C PHE A 144 5.37 -2.87 -20.59
#